data_AF-A8UA57-F1
#
_entry.id   AF-A8UA57-F1
#
_cell.length_a   1.000
_cell.length_b   1.000
_cell.length_c   1.000
_cell.angle_alpha   90.00
_cell.angle_beta   90.00
_cell.angle_gamma   90.00
#
_symmetry.space_group_name_H-M   'P 1'
#
loop_
_entity.id
_entity.type
_entity.pdbx_description
1 polymer ?
#
loop_
_entity_poly.entity_id
_entity_poly.type
_entity_poly.pdbx_seq_one_letter_code
_entity_poly.pdbx_strand_id
1 'polypeptide(L)'
;QDKGKQNVMRELRIQKLCLNICVGESGDRLTRAAKVLEQLTGQTPVFSKARYTVRSFGIRRNEKISVHCTVRGPKAEEILESGLKVKEYELKKNNFSATGNFGFGIQEHIDLGIKYDPGIGIYGMDFYVVLARPGLRVSKRRRRRTPIGFSHKVTKDESMKWFQQKYDGIILPGK
;
A
#
# COMPACT_ATOMS: atom_id res chain seq x y z
N GLN A 1 -9.17 -27.31 -26.47
CA GLN A 1 -9.64 -25.93 -26.75
C GLN A 1 -8.61 -24.99 -26.17
N ASP A 2 -7.78 -24.44 -27.04
CA ASP A 2 -6.55 -23.73 -26.72
C ASP A 2 -6.77 -22.59 -25.72
N LYS A 3 -6.12 -22.71 -24.56
CA LYS A 3 -5.77 -21.57 -23.71
C LYS A 3 -4.79 -20.71 -24.52
N GLY A 4 -5.31 -19.97 -25.49
CA GLY A 4 -4.55 -19.08 -26.35
C GLY A 4 -3.65 -18.20 -25.50
N LYS A 5 -2.35 -18.28 -25.77
CA LYS A 5 -1.24 -17.55 -25.13
C LYS A 5 -1.74 -16.34 -24.36
N GLN A 6 -1.66 -16.39 -23.01
CA GLN A 6 -2.06 -15.26 -22.17
C GLN A 6 -1.39 -14.00 -22.72
N ASN A 7 -2.21 -13.03 -23.12
CA ASN A 7 -1.72 -11.78 -23.67
C ASN A 7 -0.82 -11.11 -22.63
N VAL A 8 0.47 -10.95 -22.95
CA VAL A 8 1.50 -10.36 -22.07
C VAL A 8 1.05 -9.01 -21.50
N MET A 9 0.29 -8.22 -22.28
CA MET A 9 -0.23 -6.91 -21.84
C MET A 9 -1.38 -7.00 -20.83
N ARG A 10 -1.85 -8.20 -20.50
CA ARG A 10 -2.86 -8.45 -19.44
C ARG A 10 -2.27 -8.93 -18.13
N GLU A 11 -0.95 -9.10 -18.05
CA GLU A 11 -0.27 -9.46 -16.82
C GLU A 11 -0.43 -8.37 -15.75
N LEU A 12 -0.57 -8.83 -14.51
CA LEU A 12 -0.72 -7.99 -13.33
C LEU A 12 0.64 -7.53 -12.84
N ARG A 13 0.76 -6.23 -12.57
CA ARG A 13 1.95 -5.64 -11.97
C ARG A 13 1.58 -4.70 -10.83
N ILE A 14 2.55 -4.48 -9.95
CA ILE A 14 2.45 -3.48 -8.89
C ILE A 14 2.52 -2.09 -9.55
N GLN A 15 1.43 -1.33 -9.46
CA GLN A 15 1.41 0.05 -9.97
C GLN A 15 2.08 1.01 -8.99
N LYS A 16 1.78 0.85 -7.70
CA LYS A 16 2.32 1.64 -6.61
C LYS A 16 2.09 0.92 -5.29
N LEU A 17 3.00 1.16 -4.37
CA LEU A 17 2.84 0.87 -2.96
C LEU A 17 2.61 2.20 -2.23
N CYS A 18 1.51 2.31 -1.51
CA CYS A 18 1.25 3.44 -0.62
C CYS A 18 1.55 2.99 0.82
N LEU A 19 2.42 3.74 1.49
CA LEU A 19 2.74 3.55 2.91
C LEU A 19 2.12 4.70 3.69
N ASN A 20 1.46 4.39 4.80
CA ASN A 20 0.80 5.39 5.63
C ASN A 20 1.08 5.13 7.12
N ILE A 21 1.46 6.19 7.83
CA ILE A 21 1.51 6.20 9.30
C ILE A 21 0.53 7.27 9.78
N CYS A 22 -0.49 6.84 10.52
CA CYS A 22 -1.42 7.74 11.17
C CYS A 22 -1.09 7.82 12.66
N VAL A 23 -0.69 9.00 13.14
CA VAL A 23 -0.28 9.19 14.54
C VAL A 23 -1.44 9.68 15.40
N GLY A 24 -2.37 10.44 14.82
CA GLY A 24 -3.54 10.97 15.54
C GLY A 24 -3.32 12.36 16.15
N GLU A 25 -2.09 12.87 16.14
CA GLU A 25 -1.71 14.17 16.70
C GLU A 25 -0.68 14.89 15.82
N SER A 26 -0.59 16.21 16.00
CA SER A 26 0.48 17.02 15.44
C SER A 26 1.70 17.08 16.37
N GLY A 27 2.79 17.71 15.91
CA GLY A 27 4.00 17.92 16.71
C GLY A 27 5.10 16.89 16.45
N ASP A 28 5.94 16.66 17.45
CA ASP A 28 7.21 15.94 17.31
C ASP A 28 7.05 14.46 16.96
N ARG A 29 5.98 13.83 17.45
CA ARG A 29 5.73 12.41 17.12
C ARG A 29 5.47 12.22 15.63
N LEU A 30 4.78 13.17 15.01
CA LEU A 30 4.53 13.15 13.57
C LEU A 30 5.80 13.43 12.74
N THR A 31 6.68 14.31 13.22
CA THR A 31 7.96 14.56 12.54
C THR A 31 8.91 13.38 12.64
N ARG A 32 8.90 12.64 13.76
CA ARG A 32 9.64 11.37 13.93
C ARG A 32 9.10 10.28 13.01
N ALA A 33 7.78 10.11 12.93
CA ALA A 33 7.15 9.18 11.99
C ALA A 33 7.52 9.48 10.52
N ALA A 34 7.65 10.77 10.16
CA ALA A 34 8.11 11.17 8.85
C ALA A 34 9.55 10.68 8.56
N LYS A 35 10.46 10.81 9.54
CA LYS A 35 11.84 10.31 9.42
C LYS A 35 11.88 8.79 9.21
N VAL A 36 11.02 8.02 9.88
CA VAL A 36 10.93 6.56 9.69
C VAL A 36 10.52 6.22 8.26
N LEU A 37 9.50 6.89 7.72
CA LEU A 37 9.09 6.66 6.32
C LEU A 37 10.16 7.10 5.33
N GLU A 38 10.88 8.17 5.62
CA GLU A 38 11.99 8.64 4.80
C GLU A 38 13.14 7.63 4.79
N GLN A 39 13.51 7.06 5.94
CA GLN A 39 14.51 6.01 6.05
C GLN A 39 14.10 4.75 5.28
N LEU A 40 12.83 4.34 5.37
CA LEU A 40 12.31 3.16 4.68
C LEU A 40 12.24 3.35 3.16
N THR A 41 11.81 4.53 2.69
CA THR A 41 11.49 4.76 1.26
C THR A 41 12.58 5.51 0.49
N GLY A 42 13.49 6.18 1.19
CA GLY A 42 14.47 7.11 0.63
C GLY A 42 13.85 8.33 -0.06
N GLN A 43 12.62 8.70 0.30
CA GLN A 43 11.87 9.82 -0.27
C GLN A 43 11.27 10.69 0.83
N THR A 44 11.18 11.99 0.58
CA THR A 44 10.52 12.92 1.50
C THR A 44 9.01 12.65 1.54
N PRO A 45 8.44 12.29 2.70
CA PRO A 45 7.04 11.94 2.77
C PRO A 45 6.13 13.17 2.87
N VAL A 46 4.84 12.98 2.56
CA VAL A 46 3.86 14.07 2.53
C VAL A 46 2.98 14.04 3.79
N PHE A 47 2.89 15.16 4.47
CA PHE A 47 2.00 15.35 5.62
C PHE A 47 0.55 15.55 5.18
N SER A 48 -0.36 14.76 5.75
CA SER A 48 -1.79 14.85 5.51
C SER A 48 -2.50 15.57 6.65
N LYS A 49 -3.50 16.36 6.28
CA LYS A 49 -4.26 17.21 7.18
C LYS A 49 -5.63 16.63 7.51
N ALA A 50 -6.13 16.91 8.70
CA ALA A 50 -7.49 16.64 9.11
C ALA A 50 -8.49 17.36 8.22
N ARG A 51 -9.52 16.64 7.75
CA ARG A 51 -10.67 17.29 7.10
C ARG A 51 -11.74 17.71 8.10
N TYR A 52 -11.89 16.98 9.20
CA TYR A 52 -12.91 17.18 10.21
C TYR A 52 -12.26 17.47 11.57
N THR A 53 -12.99 18.20 12.42
CA THR A 53 -12.65 18.34 13.84
C THR A 53 -13.44 17.31 14.61
N VAL A 54 -12.77 16.43 15.34
CA VAL A 54 -13.41 15.37 16.12
C VAL A 54 -12.80 15.38 17.51
N ARG A 55 -13.56 15.91 18.49
CA ARG A 55 -13.08 16.11 19.86
C ARG A 55 -12.70 14.82 20.57
N SER A 56 -13.41 13.72 20.31
CA SER A 56 -13.11 12.41 20.91
C SER A 56 -11.74 11.87 20.53
N PHE A 57 -11.23 12.25 19.36
CA PHE A 57 -9.88 11.88 18.90
C PHE A 57 -8.84 12.97 19.16
N GLY A 58 -9.22 14.11 19.75
CA GLY A 58 -8.30 15.24 19.98
C GLY A 58 -7.89 16.00 18.71
N ILE A 59 -8.55 15.74 17.57
CA ILE A 59 -8.12 16.24 16.25
C ILE A 59 -8.85 17.54 15.87
N ARG A 60 -8.12 18.53 15.35
CA ARG A 60 -8.66 19.77 14.79
C ARG A 60 -8.57 19.83 13.26
N ARG A 61 -9.50 20.53 12.62
CA ARG A 61 -9.50 20.73 11.16
C ARG A 61 -8.20 21.40 10.70
N ASN A 62 -7.66 20.94 9.56
CA ASN A 62 -6.39 21.36 8.95
C ASN A 62 -5.12 21.04 9.76
N GLU A 63 -5.24 20.40 10.92
CA GLU A 63 -4.10 19.90 11.67
C GLU A 63 -3.43 18.75 10.92
N LYS A 64 -2.10 18.67 10.96
CA LYS A 64 -1.35 17.55 10.36
C LYS A 64 -1.43 16.36 11.31
N ILE A 65 -1.88 15.20 10.83
CA ILE A 65 -2.15 14.01 11.67
C ILE A 65 -1.41 12.76 11.19
N SER A 66 -1.23 12.66 9.88
CA SER A 66 -0.63 11.48 9.27
C SER A 66 0.41 11.87 8.25
N VAL A 67 1.26 10.91 7.93
CA VAL A 67 2.33 11.05 6.97
C VAL A 67 2.29 9.82 6.07
N HIS A 68 2.40 10.05 4.76
CA HIS A 68 2.35 8.98 3.78
C HIS A 68 3.39 9.17 2.69
N CYS A 69 3.79 8.05 2.08
CA CYS A 69 4.69 8.02 0.95
C CYS A 69 4.13 7.06 -0.11
N THR A 70 4.34 7.38 -1.39
CA THR A 70 3.97 6.49 -2.50
C THR A 70 5.22 6.06 -3.24
N VAL A 71 5.57 4.79 -3.12
CA VAL A 71 6.72 4.18 -3.81
C VAL A 71 6.24 3.47 -5.07
N ARG A 72 7.06 3.50 -6.13
CA ARG A 72 6.79 2.84 -7.41
C ARG A 72 8.07 2.20 -7.95
N GLY A 73 7.89 1.23 -8.85
CA GLY A 73 9.01 0.55 -9.51
C GLY A 73 9.69 -0.47 -8.58
N PRO A 74 10.98 -0.76 -8.78
CA PRO A 74 11.67 -1.86 -8.09
C PRO A 74 11.68 -1.69 -6.56
N LYS A 75 11.91 -0.46 -6.07
CA LYS A 75 11.83 -0.14 -4.64
C LYS A 75 10.50 -0.51 -3.98
N ALA A 76 9.40 -0.45 -4.73
CA ALA A 76 8.09 -0.83 -4.20
C ALA A 76 7.98 -2.35 -4.02
N GLU A 77 8.65 -3.13 -4.86
CA GLU A 77 8.66 -4.60 -4.75
C GLU A 77 9.54 -5.04 -3.57
N GLU A 78 10.71 -4.43 -3.40
CA GLU A 78 11.64 -4.69 -2.28
C GLU A 78 10.99 -4.40 -0.91
N ILE A 79 10.34 -3.24 -0.77
CA ILE A 79 9.67 -2.85 0.48
C ILE A 79 8.44 -3.73 0.73
N LEU A 80 7.70 -4.10 -0.32
CA LEU A 80 6.56 -5.00 -0.20
C LEU A 80 6.99 -6.41 0.24
N GLU A 81 8.05 -6.95 -0.35
CA GLU A 81 8.60 -8.25 0.02
C GLU A 81 9.04 -8.26 1.48
N SER A 82 9.76 -7.22 1.91
CA SER A 82 10.14 -7.03 3.32
C SER A 82 8.92 -7.01 4.24
N GLY A 83 7.85 -6.30 3.85
CA GLY A 83 6.62 -6.25 4.63
C GLY A 83 5.81 -7.55 4.65
N LEU A 84 5.80 -8.30 3.55
CA LEU A 84 5.14 -9.61 3.47
C LEU A 84 5.87 -10.66 4.30
N LYS A 85 7.20 -10.59 4.39
CA LYS A 85 8.01 -11.45 5.25
C LYS A 85 7.63 -11.31 6.73
N VAL A 86 7.37 -10.09 7.20
CA VAL A 86 6.88 -9.83 8.58
C VAL A 86 5.50 -10.46 8.82
N LYS A 87 4.70 -10.64 7.77
CA LYS A 87 3.41 -11.33 7.83
C LYS A 87 3.48 -12.79 7.42
N GLU A 88 4.67 -13.37 7.32
CA GLU A 88 4.90 -14.77 6.94
C GLU A 88 4.22 -15.13 5.60
N TYR A 89 4.07 -14.15 4.71
CA TYR A 89 3.34 -14.27 3.44
C TYR A 89 1.86 -14.69 3.59
N GLU A 90 1.28 -14.55 4.78
CA GLU A 90 -0.11 -14.86 5.05
C GLU A 90 -0.99 -13.61 4.98
N LEU A 91 -2.05 -13.67 4.16
CA LEU A 91 -3.07 -12.62 4.10
C LEU A 91 -4.47 -13.21 4.19
N LYS A 92 -5.41 -12.48 4.78
CA LYS A 92 -6.82 -12.92 4.82
C LYS A 92 -7.51 -12.54 3.52
N LYS A 93 -8.51 -13.32 3.12
CA LYS A 93 -9.38 -13.01 1.96
C LYS A 93 -10.02 -11.61 2.04
N ASN A 94 -10.26 -11.09 3.25
CA ASN A 94 -10.86 -9.78 3.47
C ASN A 94 -9.90 -8.60 3.23
N ASN A 95 -8.58 -8.84 3.22
CA ASN A 95 -7.57 -7.83 2.88
C ASN A 95 -7.61 -7.42 1.39
N PHE A 96 -8.21 -8.26 0.53
CA PHE A 96 -8.35 -7.98 -0.88
C PHE A 96 -9.67 -7.24 -1.16
N SER A 97 -9.53 -6.06 -1.76
CA SER A 97 -10.65 -5.22 -2.19
C SER A 97 -11.36 -5.78 -3.42
N ALA A 98 -12.62 -5.37 -3.64
CA ALA A 98 -13.37 -5.70 -4.86
C ALA A 98 -12.65 -5.25 -6.15
N THR A 99 -11.84 -4.18 -6.06
CA THR A 99 -11.05 -3.65 -7.17
C THR A 99 -9.73 -4.38 -7.43
N GLY A 100 -9.44 -5.46 -6.70
CA GLY A 100 -8.20 -6.23 -6.83
C GLY A 100 -6.97 -5.60 -6.17
N ASN A 101 -7.12 -4.49 -5.48
CA ASN A 101 -6.05 -3.95 -4.61
C ASN A 101 -6.08 -4.67 -3.26
N PHE A 102 -4.95 -4.71 -2.57
CA PHE A 102 -4.87 -5.32 -1.23
C PHE A 102 -3.97 -4.50 -0.32
N GLY A 103 -4.11 -4.71 0.98
CA GLY A 103 -3.28 -4.06 1.97
C GLY A 103 -3.28 -4.79 3.30
N PHE A 104 -2.26 -4.49 4.10
CA PHE A 104 -2.05 -5.07 5.42
C PHE A 104 -1.35 -4.05 6.32
N GLY A 105 -1.55 -4.18 7.63
CA GLY A 105 -0.90 -3.35 8.63
C GLY A 105 0.21 -4.11 9.34
N ILE A 106 1.32 -3.43 9.60
CA ILE A 106 2.40 -3.89 10.46
C ILE A 106 2.35 -3.05 11.74
N GLN A 107 2.50 -3.70 12.90
CA GLN A 107 2.44 -3.01 14.20
C GLN A 107 3.76 -2.33 14.56
N GLU A 108 4.88 -2.94 14.17
CA GLU A 108 6.22 -2.43 14.48
C GLU A 108 7.06 -2.32 13.21
N HIS A 109 7.60 -1.14 12.91
CA HIS A 109 8.48 -0.96 11.75
C HIS A 109 9.89 -1.53 11.95
N ILE A 110 10.24 -1.98 13.16
CA ILE A 110 11.56 -2.58 13.45
C ILE A 110 11.70 -3.90 12.69
N ASP A 111 10.61 -4.66 12.57
CA ASP A 111 10.55 -5.92 11.84
C ASP A 111 10.89 -5.78 10.35
N LEU A 112 10.82 -4.55 9.81
CA LEU A 112 11.20 -4.23 8.44
C LEU A 112 12.72 -4.06 8.25
N GLY A 113 13.53 -4.25 9.30
CA GLY A 113 14.99 -4.16 9.25
C GLY A 113 15.54 -2.77 9.56
N ILE A 114 14.72 -1.84 10.07
CA ILE A 114 15.18 -0.53 10.52
C ILE A 114 15.74 -0.66 11.93
N LYS A 115 16.96 -0.15 12.15
CA LYS A 115 17.58 -0.14 13.49
C LYS A 115 16.73 0.69 14.45
N TYR A 116 16.45 0.13 15.62
CA TYR A 116 15.71 0.83 16.66
C TYR A 116 16.48 2.08 17.16
N ASP A 117 15.77 3.21 17.19
CA ASP A 117 16.23 4.46 17.80
C ASP A 117 15.24 4.86 18.92
N PRO A 118 15.69 4.86 20.19
CA PRO A 118 14.87 5.30 21.32
C PRO A 118 14.29 6.71 21.17
N GLY A 119 14.97 7.59 20.43
CA GLY A 119 14.50 8.95 20.17
C GLY A 119 13.30 9.02 19.23
N ILE A 120 13.13 8.02 18.35
CA ILE A 120 12.05 7.97 17.37
C ILE A 120 10.82 7.27 17.96
N GLY A 121 11.05 6.15 18.66
CA GLY A 121 10.01 5.26 19.19
C GLY A 121 9.48 4.27 18.15
N ILE A 122 8.51 3.45 18.54
CA ILE A 122 7.92 2.40 17.69
C ILE A 122 6.65 2.94 17.01
N TYR A 123 6.52 2.66 15.71
CA TYR A 123 5.36 3.03 14.90
C TYR A 123 4.85 1.82 14.12
N GLY A 124 3.53 1.69 14.10
CA GLY A 124 2.83 0.87 13.13
C GLY A 124 2.63 1.61 11.81
N MET A 125 2.47 0.85 10.74
CA MET A 125 2.29 1.37 9.40
C MET A 125 1.37 0.50 8.56
N ASP A 126 0.64 1.15 7.65
CA ASP A 126 -0.23 0.50 6.70
C ASP A 126 0.43 0.41 5.33
N PHE A 127 0.45 -0.80 4.78
CA PHE A 127 0.86 -1.09 3.42
C PHE A 127 -0.40 -1.23 2.56
N TYR A 128 -0.48 -0.45 1.49
CA TYR A 128 -1.56 -0.58 0.52
C TYR A 128 -1.01 -0.69 -0.90
N VAL A 129 -1.19 -1.88 -1.48
CA VAL A 129 -0.70 -2.25 -2.80
C VAL A 129 -1.80 -2.04 -3.84
N VAL A 130 -1.48 -1.26 -4.87
CA VAL A 130 -2.35 -1.09 -6.02
C VAL A 130 -1.84 -1.92 -7.18
N LEU A 131 -2.64 -2.90 -7.59
CA LEU A 131 -2.37 -3.72 -8.76
C LEU A 131 -3.03 -3.09 -10.00
N ALA A 132 -2.33 -3.18 -11.13
CA ALA A 132 -2.88 -2.74 -12.40
C ALA A 132 -2.30 -3.51 -13.57
N ARG A 133 -3.06 -3.57 -14.66
CA ARG A 133 -2.57 -4.00 -15.96
C ARG A 133 -1.94 -2.82 -16.73
N PRO A 134 -0.97 -3.07 -17.62
CA PRO A 134 -0.58 -2.11 -18.64
C PRO A 134 -1.81 -1.61 -19.43
N GLY A 135 -1.99 -0.29 -19.55
CA GLY A 135 -3.16 0.31 -20.21
C GLY A 135 -4.03 1.18 -19.29
N LEU A 136 -3.88 1.05 -17.96
CA LEU A 136 -4.62 1.84 -16.97
C LEU A 136 -4.44 3.37 -17.13
N ARG A 137 -3.37 3.82 -17.81
CA ARG A 137 -3.08 5.23 -18.12
C ARG A 137 -4.22 5.91 -18.90
N VAL A 138 -5.01 5.18 -19.68
CA VAL A 138 -6.11 5.74 -20.48
C VAL A 138 -7.15 6.47 -19.61
N SER A 139 -7.40 5.96 -18.40
CA SER A 139 -8.30 6.60 -17.42
C SER A 139 -7.69 7.80 -16.68
N LYS A 140 -6.36 7.95 -16.71
CA LYS A 140 -5.62 8.95 -15.92
C LYS A 140 -5.05 10.10 -16.76
N ARG A 141 -4.84 9.89 -18.06
CA ARG A 141 -4.26 10.91 -18.95
C ARG A 141 -5.22 12.08 -19.16
N ARG A 142 -4.65 13.28 -19.35
CA ARG A 142 -5.41 14.52 -19.64
C ARG A 142 -6.08 14.48 -21.01
N ARG A 143 -5.34 14.11 -22.07
CA ARG A 143 -5.86 14.07 -23.45
C ARG A 143 -6.61 12.76 -23.71
N ARG A 144 -7.83 12.85 -24.26
CA ARG A 144 -8.67 11.70 -24.65
C ARG A 144 -8.79 10.66 -23.51
N ARG A 145 -9.23 11.13 -22.34
CA ARG A 145 -9.51 10.28 -21.18
C ARG A 145 -10.76 9.46 -21.44
N THR A 146 -10.67 8.14 -21.30
CA THR A 146 -11.82 7.24 -21.41
C THR A 146 -11.81 6.22 -20.28
N PRO A 147 -12.97 5.70 -19.87
CA PRO A 147 -13.04 4.66 -18.85
C PRO A 147 -12.39 3.36 -19.32
N ILE A 148 -11.96 2.55 -18.36
CA ILE A 148 -11.39 1.23 -18.63
C ILE A 148 -12.53 0.24 -18.81
N GLY A 149 -12.47 -0.55 -19.89
CA GLY A 149 -13.44 -1.61 -20.16
C GLY A 149 -13.46 -2.66 -19.05
N PHE A 150 -14.63 -3.24 -18.79
CA PHE A 150 -14.85 -4.18 -17.69
C PHE A 150 -13.84 -5.34 -17.69
N SER A 151 -13.61 -5.95 -18.86
CA SER A 151 -12.66 -7.06 -19.02
C SER A 151 -11.20 -6.73 -18.71
N HIS A 152 -10.83 -5.44 -18.73
CA HIS A 152 -9.46 -5.00 -18.42
C HIS A 152 -9.30 -4.61 -16.95
N LYS A 153 -10.38 -4.43 -16.19
CA LYS A 153 -10.31 -4.21 -14.74
C LYS A 153 -9.77 -5.46 -14.05
N VAL A 154 -9.11 -5.24 -12.92
CA VAL A 154 -8.63 -6.31 -12.06
C VAL A 154 -9.75 -6.71 -11.10
N THR A 155 -9.94 -8.00 -10.94
CA THR A 155 -10.91 -8.56 -9.98
C THR A 155 -10.22 -9.05 -8.72
N LYS A 156 -10.98 -9.20 -7.63
CA LYS A 156 -10.49 -9.73 -6.36
C LYS A 156 -9.83 -11.12 -6.52
N ASP A 157 -10.46 -12.01 -7.29
CA ASP A 157 -9.98 -13.38 -7.48
C ASP A 157 -8.69 -13.45 -8.30
N GLU A 158 -8.55 -12.59 -9.31
CA GLU A 158 -7.30 -12.47 -10.07
C GLU A 158 -6.15 -12.00 -9.19
N SER A 159 -6.38 -11.03 -8.31
CA SER A 159 -5.35 -10.54 -7.40
C SER A 159 -4.94 -11.55 -6.33
N MET A 160 -5.88 -12.36 -5.84
CA MET A 160 -5.58 -13.46 -4.93
C MET A 160 -4.68 -14.51 -5.60
N LYS A 161 -5.02 -14.91 -6.84
CA LYS A 161 -4.19 -15.84 -7.62
C LYS A 161 -2.81 -15.26 -7.92
N TRP A 162 -2.74 -13.97 -8.24
CA TRP A 162 -1.46 -13.29 -8.48
C TRP A 162 -0.58 -13.27 -7.23
N PHE A 163 -1.16 -13.05 -6.05
CA PHE A 163 -0.44 -13.08 -4.78
C PHE A 163 0.13 -14.48 -4.49
N GLN A 164 -0.68 -15.51 -4.69
CA GLN A 164 -0.25 -16.91 -4.56
C GLN A 164 0.85 -17.27 -5.57
N GLN A 165 0.77 -16.78 -6.81
CA GLN A 165 1.73 -17.13 -7.86
C GLN A 165 3.07 -16.37 -7.74
N LYS A 166 3.04 -15.09 -7.34
CA LYS A 166 4.25 -14.25 -7.30
C LYS A 166 5.04 -14.39 -6.00
N TYR A 167 4.35 -14.58 -4.88
CA TYR A 167 4.96 -14.57 -3.55
C TYR A 167 4.74 -15.88 -2.78
N ASP A 168 4.22 -16.92 -3.44
CA ASP A 168 3.85 -18.21 -2.80
C ASP A 168 2.99 -18.04 -1.54
N GLY A 169 2.21 -16.96 -1.49
CA GLY A 169 1.53 -16.52 -0.28
C GLY A 169 0.27 -17.32 0.06
N ILE A 170 0.02 -17.50 1.34
CA ILE A 170 -1.13 -18.25 1.85
C ILE A 170 -2.31 -17.29 2.06
N ILE A 171 -3.47 -17.66 1.52
CA ILE A 171 -4.69 -16.87 1.69
C ILE A 171 -5.60 -17.57 2.68
N LEU A 172 -5.69 -17.01 3.89
CA LEU A 172 -6.56 -17.51 4.94
C LEU A 172 -8.02 -17.13 4.65
N PRO A 173 -8.99 -18.03 4.91
CA PRO A 173 -10.40 -17.68 4.82
C PRO A 173 -10.72 -16.53 5.79
N GLY A 174 -11.58 -15.60 5.35
CA GLY A 174 -12.13 -14.60 6.25
C GLY A 174 -13.03 -15.28 7.28
N LYS A 175 -12.99 -14.81 8.54
CA LYS A 175 -14.11 -15.05 9.46
C LYS A 175 -15.37 -14.39 8.90
#